data_AF-A0A067BY23-F1
#
_entry.id   AF-A0A067BY23-F1
#
_cell.length_a   1.000
_cell.length_b   1.000
_cell.length_c   1.000
_cell.angle_alpha   90.00
_cell.angle_beta   90.00
_cell.angle_gamma   90.00
#
_symmetry.space_group_name_H-M   'P 1'
#
loop_
_entity.id
_entity.type
_entity.pdbx_description
1 polymer ?
#
loop_
_entity_poly.entity_id
_entity_poly.type
_entity_poly.pdbx_seq_one_letter_code
_entity_poly.pdbx_strand_id
1 'polypeptide(L)'
;MRPCLLKTRTRCPLSPAQLEKNRQRARTYYVRHKAVVLAKLKTRYLQKREIIQAKRRALYQRKTASSLPVTVNRLALRYILN
;
A
#
# COMPACT_ATOMS: atom_id res chain seq x y z
N MET A 1 -4.27 3.90 45.28
CA MET A 1 -3.79 3.79 43.87
C MET A 1 -3.45 5.20 43.39
N ARG A 2 -2.17 5.47 43.10
CA ARG A 2 -1.61 6.83 43.03
C ARG A 2 -1.98 7.61 41.76
N PRO A 3 -2.11 8.95 41.87
CA PRO A 3 -2.45 9.84 40.76
C PRO A 3 -1.27 10.00 39.78
N CYS A 4 -1.60 10.04 38.51
CA CYS A 4 -0.70 10.37 37.40
C CYS A 4 -0.29 11.84 37.45
N LEU A 5 0.69 12.18 38.29
CA LEU A 5 1.30 13.50 38.32
C LEU A 5 2.58 13.44 37.50
N LEU A 6 2.55 13.91 36.26
CA LEU A 6 3.71 14.48 35.57
C LEU A 6 3.21 15.31 34.38
N LYS A 7 3.57 16.59 34.41
CA LYS A 7 3.15 17.71 33.56
C LYS A 7 3.66 17.63 32.11
N THR A 8 4.09 16.45 31.67
CA THR A 8 4.53 16.15 30.31
C THR A 8 3.58 15.13 29.70
N ARG A 9 3.23 15.28 28.42
CA ARG A 9 2.21 14.49 27.68
C ARG A 9 2.50 12.98 27.56
N THR A 10 3.34 12.42 28.41
CA THR A 10 3.57 10.98 28.58
C THR A 10 2.35 10.36 29.25
N ARG A 11 1.49 9.76 28.42
CA ARG A 11 0.31 9.02 28.86
C ARG A 11 0.74 7.94 29.86
N CYS A 12 0.13 7.95 31.04
CA CYS A 12 0.30 6.85 32.00
C CYS A 12 -0.01 5.50 31.35
N PRO A 13 0.74 4.43 31.70
CA PRO A 13 0.39 3.09 31.27
C PRO A 13 -1.01 2.74 31.82
N LEU A 14 -1.85 2.20 30.95
CA LEU A 14 -3.21 1.78 31.31
C LEU A 14 -3.15 0.64 32.32
N SER A 15 -4.04 0.67 33.32
CA SER A 15 -4.19 -0.46 34.24
C SER A 15 -4.70 -1.70 33.49
N PRO A 16 -4.44 -2.92 33.99
CA PRO A 16 -4.94 -4.15 33.38
C PRO A 16 -6.47 -4.14 33.17
N ALA A 17 -7.21 -3.61 34.15
CA ALA A 17 -8.67 -3.47 34.05
C ALA A 17 -9.09 -2.48 32.94
N GLN A 18 -8.35 -1.39 32.75
CA GLN A 18 -8.60 -0.44 31.66
C GLN A 18 -8.27 -1.05 30.29
N LEU A 19 -7.21 -1.85 30.20
CA LEU A 19 -6.86 -2.58 28.98
C LEU A 19 -7.97 -3.56 28.59
N GLU A 20 -8.50 -4.33 29.54
CA GLU A 20 -9.57 -5.28 29.26
C GLU A 20 -10.87 -4.58 28.83
N LYS A 21 -11.21 -3.46 29.49
CA LYS A 21 -12.34 -2.62 29.07
C LYS A 21 -12.16 -2.10 27.63
N ASN A 22 -10.95 -1.70 27.25
CA ASN A 22 -10.64 -1.26 25.89
C ASN A 22 -10.71 -2.41 24.88
N ARG A 23 -10.23 -3.61 25.24
CA ARG A 23 -10.36 -4.81 24.40
C ARG A 23 -11.83 -5.14 24.14
N GLN A 24 -12.67 -5.09 25.18
CA GLN A 24 -14.10 -5.36 25.02
C GLN A 24 -14.78 -4.33 24.12
N ARG A 25 -14.45 -3.03 24.29
CA ARG A 25 -14.93 -1.95 23.41
C ARG A 25 -14.47 -2.14 21.96
N ALA A 26 -13.23 -2.57 21.75
CA ALA A 26 -12.72 -2.85 20.41
C ALA A 26 -13.47 -4.03 19.78
N ARG A 27 -13.71 -5.11 20.53
CA ARG A 27 -14.47 -6.27 20.06
C ARG A 27 -15.87 -5.87 19.60
N THR A 28 -16.63 -5.13 20.41
CA THR A 28 -17.98 -4.69 20.04
C THR A 28 -17.97 -3.76 18.83
N TYR A 29 -17.01 -2.84 18.76
CA TYR A 29 -16.82 -1.98 17.60
C TYR A 29 -16.56 -2.79 16.32
N TYR A 30 -15.65 -3.76 16.38
CA TYR A 30 -15.31 -4.59 15.22
C TYR A 30 -16.45 -5.49 14.79
N VAL A 31 -17.22 -6.07 15.71
CA VAL A 31 -18.41 -6.86 15.35
C VAL A 31 -19.41 -5.98 14.59
N ARG A 32 -19.68 -4.77 15.09
CA ARG A 32 -20.65 -3.85 14.47
C ARG A 32 -20.17 -3.25 13.14
N HIS A 33 -18.88 -3.00 12.99
CA HIS A 33 -18.33 -2.28 11.82
C HIS A 33 -17.45 -3.15 10.92
N LYS A 34 -17.45 -4.48 11.11
CA LYS A 34 -16.58 -5.44 10.41
C LYS A 34 -16.60 -5.21 8.90
N ALA A 35 -17.79 -5.14 8.32
CA ALA A 35 -17.99 -4.96 6.89
C ALA A 35 -17.34 -3.67 6.38
N VAL A 36 -17.54 -2.55 7.08
CA VAL A 36 -16.98 -1.24 6.72
C VAL A 36 -15.45 -1.26 6.79
N VAL A 37 -14.87 -1.87 7.84
CA VAL A 37 -13.41 -1.97 7.98
C VAL A 37 -12.82 -2.84 6.86
N LEU A 38 -13.42 -4.01 6.60
CA LEU A 38 -12.96 -4.89 5.53
C LEU A 38 -13.08 -4.24 4.15
N ALA A 39 -14.16 -3.48 3.90
CA ALA A 39 -14.30 -2.71 2.67
C ALA A 39 -13.18 -1.68 2.51
N LYS A 40 -12.88 -0.89 3.56
CA LYS A 40 -11.77 0.08 3.56
C LYS A 40 -10.42 -0.61 3.30
N LEU A 41 -10.17 -1.76 3.92
CA LEU A 41 -8.93 -2.53 3.70
C LEU A 41 -8.84 -3.05 2.27
N LYS A 42 -9.94 -3.58 1.71
CA LYS A 42 -10.00 -4.04 0.32
C LYS A 42 -9.72 -2.89 -0.65
N THR A 43 -10.33 -1.72 -0.46
CA THR A 43 -10.09 -0.55 -1.31
C THR A 43 -8.63 -0.11 -1.28
N ARG A 44 -8.02 -0.02 -0.09
CA ARG A 44 -6.59 0.30 0.05
C ARG A 44 -5.68 -0.71 -0.63
N TYR A 45 -6.01 -2.00 -0.53
CA TYR A 45 -5.26 -3.06 -1.19
C TYR A 45 -5.33 -2.91 -2.71
N LEU A 46 -6.52 -2.70 -3.27
CA LEU A 46 -6.72 -2.54 -4.72
C LEU A 46 -5.93 -1.33 -5.26
N GLN A 47 -6.00 -0.18 -4.59
CA GLN A 47 -5.22 1.01 -4.95
C GLN A 47 -3.71 0.71 -4.99
N LYS A 48 -3.18 0.05 -3.97
CA LYS A 48 -1.75 -0.33 -3.95
C LYS A 48 -1.42 -1.33 -5.06
N ARG A 49 -2.30 -2.29 -5.33
CA ARG A 49 -2.12 -3.28 -6.39
C ARG A 49 -2.08 -2.63 -7.76
N GLU A 50 -2.92 -1.64 -8.03
CA GLU A 50 -2.91 -0.87 -9.29
C GLU A 50 -1.60 -0.09 -9.47
N ILE A 51 -1.12 0.58 -8.42
CA ILE A 51 0.17 1.29 -8.45
C ILE A 51 1.31 0.32 -8.79
N ILE A 52 1.34 -0.86 -8.15
CA ILE A 52 2.36 -1.89 -8.43
C ILE A 52 2.24 -2.39 -9.87
N GLN A 53 1.03 -2.65 -10.35
CA GLN A 53 0.82 -3.09 -11.74
C GLN A 53 1.26 -2.02 -12.73
N ALA A 54 0.96 -0.75 -12.50
CA ALA A 54 1.41 0.36 -13.33
C ALA A 54 2.94 0.42 -13.39
N LYS A 55 3.63 0.29 -12.23
CA LYS A 55 5.09 0.20 -12.17
C LYS A 55 5.65 -0.97 -12.98
N ARG A 56 5.02 -2.15 -12.87
CA ARG A 56 5.42 -3.34 -13.64
C ARG A 56 5.22 -3.14 -15.14
N ARG A 57 4.09 -2.57 -15.56
CA ARG A 57 3.80 -2.27 -16.97
C ARG A 57 4.82 -1.28 -17.54
N ALA A 58 5.14 -0.21 -16.80
CA ALA A 58 6.15 0.76 -17.22
C ALA A 58 7.53 0.12 -17.38
N LEU A 59 7.93 -0.77 -16.46
CA LEU A 59 9.18 -1.51 -16.55
C LEU A 59 9.19 -2.46 -17.76
N TYR A 60 8.09 -3.16 -18.01
CA TYR A 60 7.95 -4.01 -19.20
C TYR A 60 8.08 -3.18 -20.48
N GLN A 61 7.33 -2.09 -20.62
CA GLN A 61 7.40 -1.20 -21.78
C GLN A 61 8.81 -0.68 -22.03
N ARG A 62 9.55 -0.27 -20.99
CA ARG A 62 10.95 0.14 -21.11
C ARG A 62 11.83 -1.00 -21.62
N LYS A 63 11.67 -2.20 -21.07
CA LYS A 63 12.43 -3.39 -21.49
C LYS A 63 12.12 -3.77 -22.93
N THR A 64 10.84 -3.81 -23.31
CA THR A 64 10.40 -4.10 -24.67
C THR A 64 10.91 -3.05 -25.65
N ALA A 65 10.83 -1.77 -25.31
CA ALA A 65 11.37 -0.69 -26.13
C ALA A 65 12.90 -0.78 -26.29
N SER A 66 13.62 -1.18 -25.24
CA SER A 66 15.07 -1.43 -25.32
C SER A 66 15.44 -2.71 -26.06
N SER A 67 14.52 -3.68 -26.14
CA SER A 67 14.74 -4.96 -26.84
C SER A 67 14.22 -4.96 -28.27
N LEU A 68 13.58 -3.87 -28.72
CA LEU A 68 13.34 -3.69 -30.15
C LEU A 68 14.70 -3.65 -30.83
N PRO A 69 14.97 -4.51 -31.82
CA PRO A 69 16.23 -4.47 -32.52
C PRO A 69 16.30 -3.12 -33.24
N VAL A 70 17.14 -2.21 -32.73
CA VAL A 70 17.64 -1.05 -33.48
C VAL A 70 18.66 -1.59 -34.49
N THR A 71 18.18 -2.42 -35.40
CA THR A 71 18.87 -2.89 -36.59
C THR A 71 17.89 -2.82 -37.73
N VAL A 72 17.37 -1.61 -37.98
CA VAL A 72 17.31 -1.19 -39.38
C VAL A 72 18.74 -1.24 -39.88
N ASN A 73 19.11 -2.38 -40.48
CA ASN A 73 20.38 -2.54 -41.18
C ASN A 73 20.53 -1.31 -42.06
N ARG A 74 21.54 -0.48 -41.78
CA ARG A 74 21.81 0.75 -42.53
C ARG A 74 21.92 0.47 -44.03
N LEU A 75 22.36 -0.74 -44.38
CA LEU A 75 22.40 -1.31 -45.73
C LEU A 75 21.01 -1.61 -46.31
N ALA A 76 20.08 -2.15 -45.53
CA ALA A 76 18.73 -2.45 -45.97
C ALA A 76 17.92 -1.17 -46.26
N LEU A 77 18.10 -0.11 -45.46
CA LEU A 77 17.48 1.20 -45.74
C LEU A 77 18.03 1.86 -47.01
N ARG A 78 19.34 1.69 -47.29
CA ARG A 78 19.98 2.24 -48.50
C ARG A 78 19.53 1.53 -49.78
N TYR A 79 19.12 0.27 -49.69
CA TYR A 79 18.59 -0.51 -50.81
C TYR A 79 17.12 -0.20 -51.13
N ILE A 80 16.33 0.26 -50.13
CA ILE A 80 14.92 0.62 -50.32
C ILE A 80 14.76 2.07 -50.83
N LEU A 81 15.72 2.95 -50.51
CA LEU A 81 15.67 4.38 -50.85
C LEU A 81 16.48 4.76 -52.10
N ASN A 82 17.09 3.79 -52.77
CA ASN A 82 17.71 3.93 -54.09
C ASN A 82 16.93 3.11 -55.11
#